data_AF-A0A5B7ZT03-F1
#
_entry.id   AF-A0A5B7ZT03-F1
#
_cell.length_a   1.000
_cell.length_b   1.000
_cell.length_c   1.000
_cell.angle_alpha   90.00
_cell.angle_beta   90.00
_cell.angle_gamma   90.00
#
_symmetry.space_group_name_H-M   'P 1'
#
loop_
_entity.id
_entity.type
_entity.pdbx_description
1 polymer ?
#
loop_
_entity_poly.entity_id
_entity_poly.type
_entity_poly.pdbx_seq_one_letter_code
_entity_poly.pdbx_strand_id
1 'polypeptide(L)'
;MNQNDRESIDEARWQAQEKARRGEPGADASELRIARALRHAPRVDLPVDFATTVAKSAAAQVATLARAQALVPVVAEQSQMEQRLLRGLVLVFALSAAVVVAWYGRGWVAELAAVLPGGGDAVGWSAVAALCVLGNWGFGALRRQFERGSHAAA
;
A
#
# COMPACT_ATOMS: atom_id res chain seq x y z
N MET A 1 -14.02 -5.11 -23.45
CA MET A 1 -14.49 -3.73 -23.26
C MET A 1 -15.26 -3.70 -21.94
N ASN A 2 -14.73 -3.01 -20.91
CA ASN A 2 -15.24 -3.06 -19.55
C ASN A 2 -16.63 -2.41 -19.43
N GLN A 3 -17.56 -3.04 -18.69
CA GLN A 3 -18.92 -2.56 -18.48
C GLN A 3 -19.02 -1.36 -17.52
N ASN A 4 -17.92 -0.95 -16.87
CA ASN A 4 -17.92 0.10 -15.85
C ASN A 4 -17.79 1.54 -16.40
N ASP A 5 -17.47 1.74 -17.68
CA ASP A 5 -17.20 3.07 -18.25
C ASP A 5 -18.48 3.77 -18.80
N ARG A 6 -19.68 3.31 -18.42
CA ARG A 6 -20.97 3.72 -19.02
C ARG A 6 -21.95 4.43 -18.08
N GLU A 7 -21.55 4.84 -16.88
CA GLU A 7 -22.33 5.84 -16.15
C GLU A 7 -22.14 7.21 -16.83
N SER A 8 -23.02 7.51 -17.79
CA SER A 8 -23.15 8.86 -18.32
C SER A 8 -23.40 9.81 -17.14
N ILE A 9 -22.50 10.77 -16.93
CA ILE A 9 -22.65 11.78 -15.88
C ILE A 9 -24.00 12.47 -16.07
N ASP A 10 -24.89 12.34 -15.08
CA ASP A 10 -26.15 13.08 -15.06
C ASP A 10 -25.84 14.55 -14.80
N GLU A 11 -25.91 15.35 -15.86
CA GLU A 11 -25.61 16.78 -15.83
C GLU A 11 -26.51 17.54 -14.84
N ALA A 12 -27.77 17.13 -14.68
CA ALA A 12 -28.68 17.78 -13.72
C ALA A 12 -28.20 17.55 -12.28
N ARG A 13 -27.80 16.31 -11.98
CA ARG A 13 -27.24 15.94 -10.68
C ARG A 13 -25.87 16.58 -10.43
N TRP A 14 -25.06 16.72 -11.48
CA TRP A 14 -23.79 17.44 -11.40
C TRP A 14 -23.98 18.92 -11.02
N GLN A 15 -24.89 19.61 -11.69
CA GLN A 15 -25.19 21.01 -11.40
C GLN A 15 -25.78 21.20 -9.99
N ALA A 16 -26.60 20.28 -9.50
CA ALA A 16 -27.11 20.30 -8.14
C ALA A 16 -25.98 20.21 -7.09
N GLN A 17 -25.00 19.34 -7.32
CA GLN A 17 -23.81 19.21 -6.49
C GLN A 17 -22.90 20.45 -6.55
N GLU A 18 -22.71 21.05 -7.73
CA GLU A 18 -21.95 22.30 -7.89
C GLU A 18 -22.56 23.45 -7.07
N LYS A 19 -23.88 23.61 -7.14
CA LYS A 19 -24.61 24.62 -6.36
C LYS A 19 -24.49 24.38 -4.87
N ALA A 20 -24.66 23.13 -4.43
CA ALA A 20 -24.49 22.74 -3.03
C ALA A 20 -23.05 22.95 -2.54
N ARG A 21 -22.05 22.65 -3.37
CA ARG A 21 -20.64 22.93 -3.07
C ARG A 21 -20.43 24.43 -2.87
N ARG A 22 -21.01 25.29 -3.71
CA ARG A 22 -20.85 26.76 -3.57
C ARG A 22 -21.70 27.36 -2.45
N GLY A 23 -22.66 26.59 -1.91
CA GLY A 23 -23.57 27.06 -0.88
C GLY A 23 -24.61 28.06 -1.42
N GLU A 24 -24.96 27.93 -2.70
CA GLU A 24 -25.90 28.84 -3.36
C GLU A 24 -27.32 28.72 -2.78
N PRO A 25 -28.06 29.84 -2.67
CA PRO A 25 -29.46 29.80 -2.27
C PRO A 25 -30.29 29.03 -3.31
N GLY A 26 -31.03 28.01 -2.86
CA GLY A 26 -31.80 27.11 -3.73
C GLY A 26 -31.08 25.80 -4.10
N ALA A 27 -29.89 25.53 -3.54
CA ALA A 27 -29.28 24.21 -3.62
C ALA A 27 -30.13 23.16 -2.90
N ASP A 28 -30.16 21.94 -3.44
CA ASP A 28 -30.91 20.83 -2.85
C ASP A 28 -30.41 20.53 -1.42
N ALA A 29 -31.36 20.27 -0.51
CA ALA A 29 -31.05 20.09 0.90
C ALA A 29 -30.22 18.83 1.20
N SER A 30 -30.39 17.77 0.39
CA SER A 30 -29.61 16.54 0.53
C SER A 30 -28.18 16.76 0.04
N GLU A 31 -28.01 17.43 -1.10
CA GLU A 31 -26.69 17.76 -1.65
C GLU A 31 -25.93 18.76 -0.75
N LEU A 32 -26.63 19.73 -0.15
CA LEU A 32 -26.04 20.64 0.85
C LEU A 32 -25.56 19.89 2.09
N ARG A 33 -26.29 18.87 2.54
CA ARG A 33 -25.89 18.04 3.68
C ARG A 33 -24.64 17.23 3.34
N ILE A 34 -24.58 16.65 2.14
CA ILE A 34 -23.41 15.91 1.64
C ILE A 34 -22.20 16.85 1.55
N ALA A 35 -22.35 18.00 0.87
CA ALA A 35 -21.28 18.99 0.73
C ALA A 35 -20.77 19.49 2.10
N ARG A 36 -21.67 19.65 3.08
CA ARG A 36 -21.29 20.01 4.45
C ARG A 36 -20.53 18.89 5.15
N ALA A 37 -21.00 17.65 5.06
CA ALA A 37 -20.34 16.49 5.68
C ALA A 37 -18.94 16.22 5.09
N LEU A 38 -18.75 16.47 3.79
CA LEU A 38 -17.44 16.35 3.13
C LEU A 38 -16.46 17.43 3.58
N ARG A 39 -16.94 18.65 3.87
CA ARG A 39 -16.08 19.76 4.35
C ARG A 39 -15.84 19.72 5.84
N HIS A 40 -16.84 19.29 6.59
CA HIS A 40 -16.82 19.24 8.04
C HIS A 40 -17.21 17.83 8.41
N ALA A 41 -16.19 17.03 8.73
CA ALA A 41 -16.39 15.71 9.29
C ALA A 41 -17.40 15.84 10.44
N PRO A 42 -18.56 15.14 10.37
CA PRO A 42 -19.51 15.14 11.46
C PRO A 42 -18.80 14.75 12.75
N ARG A 43 -19.13 15.42 13.86
CA ARG A 43 -18.68 14.95 15.17
C ARG A 43 -19.37 13.62 15.43
N VAL A 44 -18.63 12.55 15.18
CA VAL A 44 -19.00 11.21 15.58
C VAL A 44 -18.29 10.98 16.91
N ASP A 45 -19.03 10.57 17.94
CA ASP A 45 -18.41 10.02 19.14
C ASP A 45 -18.05 8.57 18.82
N LEU A 46 -16.76 8.30 18.63
CA LEU A 46 -16.28 6.96 18.37
C LEU A 46 -16.06 6.23 19.70
N PRO A 47 -16.49 4.96 19.80
CA PRO A 47 -16.13 4.12 20.93
C PRO A 47 -14.61 4.06 21.10
N VAL A 48 -14.14 3.94 22.35
CA VAL A 48 -12.72 3.75 22.70
C VAL A 48 -12.05 2.64 21.88
N ASP A 49 -12.78 1.57 21.58
CA ASP A 49 -12.29 0.40 20.83
C ASP A 49 -12.52 0.48 19.31
N PHE A 50 -12.87 1.64 18.78
CA PHE A 50 -13.16 1.77 17.35
C PHE A 50 -11.95 1.40 16.49
N ALA A 51 -10.77 1.94 16.81
CA ALA A 51 -9.56 1.68 16.02
C ALA A 51 -9.18 0.20 16.01
N THR A 52 -9.34 -0.49 17.13
CA THR A 52 -9.05 -1.93 17.24
C THR A 52 -10.09 -2.76 16.49
N THR A 53 -11.37 -2.37 16.54
CA THR A 53 -12.45 -3.03 15.81
C THR A 53 -12.30 -2.86 14.30
N VAL A 54 -11.94 -1.66 13.84
CA VAL A 54 -11.66 -1.38 12.42
C VAL A 54 -10.41 -2.12 11.96
N ALA A 55 -9.35 -2.17 12.76
CA ALA A 55 -8.16 -2.94 12.41
C ALA A 55 -8.47 -4.43 12.26
N LYS A 56 -9.31 -4.99 13.15
CA LYS A 56 -9.75 -6.40 13.06
C LYS A 56 -10.61 -6.64 11.82
N SER A 57 -11.55 -5.75 11.51
CA SER A 57 -12.42 -5.90 10.34
C SER A 57 -11.66 -5.72 9.02
N ALA A 58 -10.67 -4.82 8.98
CA ALA A 58 -9.77 -4.66 7.84
C ALA A 58 -8.89 -5.91 7.64
N ALA A 59 -8.28 -6.44 8.71
CA ALA A 59 -7.51 -7.67 8.66
C ALA A 59 -8.35 -8.87 8.19
N ALA A 60 -9.60 -8.96 8.67
CA ALA A 60 -10.53 -9.99 8.23
C ALA A 60 -10.86 -9.85 6.74
N GLN A 61 -11.15 -8.64 6.25
CA GLN A 61 -11.45 -8.40 4.83
C GLN A 61 -10.27 -8.74 3.91
N VAL A 62 -9.04 -8.42 4.30
CA VAL A 62 -7.83 -8.81 3.57
C VAL A 62 -7.69 -10.34 3.52
N ALA A 63 -7.96 -11.03 4.63
CA ALA A 63 -7.95 -12.50 4.65
C ALA A 63 -9.06 -13.10 3.77
N THR A 64 -10.24 -12.48 3.72
CA THR A 64 -11.35 -12.92 2.86
C THR A 64 -11.05 -12.69 1.38
N LEU A 65 -10.46 -11.55 1.02
CA LEU A 65 -10.00 -11.26 -0.35
C LEU A 65 -8.89 -12.22 -0.78
N ALA A 66 -7.92 -12.50 0.11
CA ALA A 66 -6.88 -13.49 -0.16
C ALA A 66 -7.46 -14.89 -0.38
N ARG A 67 -8.50 -15.29 0.39
CA ARG A 67 -9.22 -16.55 0.19
C ARG A 67 -10.06 -16.56 -1.10
N ALA A 68 -10.72 -15.45 -1.43
CA ALA A 68 -11.47 -15.29 -2.67
C ALA A 68 -10.57 -15.38 -3.91
N GLN A 69 -9.36 -14.82 -3.83
CA GLN A 69 -8.33 -14.97 -4.85
C GLN A 69 -7.78 -16.41 -4.91
N ALA A 70 -7.68 -17.10 -3.77
CA ALA A 70 -7.30 -18.52 -3.71
C ALA A 70 -8.37 -19.49 -4.26
N LEU A 71 -9.64 -19.07 -4.29
CA LEU A 71 -10.76 -19.86 -4.83
C LEU A 71 -10.82 -19.87 -6.37
N VAL A 72 -10.02 -19.02 -7.05
CA VAL A 72 -9.82 -19.07 -8.50
C VAL A 72 -8.47 -19.77 -8.75
N PRO A 73 -8.47 -21.10 -9.00
CA PRO A 73 -7.24 -21.91 -8.98
C PRO A 73 -6.19 -21.45 -10.01
N VAL A 74 -6.64 -20.90 -11.15
CA VAL A 74 -5.74 -20.35 -12.19
C VAL A 74 -5.01 -19.09 -11.71
N VAL A 75 -5.69 -18.21 -10.97
CA VAL A 75 -5.09 -16.97 -10.46
C VAL A 75 -4.20 -17.25 -9.26
N ALA A 76 -4.56 -18.23 -8.42
CA ALA A 76 -3.77 -18.65 -7.26
C ALA A 76 -2.44 -19.31 -7.66
N GLU A 77 -2.45 -20.23 -8.64
CA GLU A 77 -1.24 -20.88 -9.17
C GLU A 77 -0.34 -19.88 -9.91
N GLN A 78 -0.94 -19.00 -10.72
CA GLN A 78 -0.20 -17.95 -11.44
C GLN A 78 0.46 -16.95 -10.46
N SER A 79 -0.25 -16.57 -9.40
CA SER A 79 0.28 -15.70 -8.34
C SER A 79 1.42 -16.37 -7.55
N GLN A 80 1.31 -17.67 -7.24
CA GLN A 80 2.39 -18.39 -6.54
C GLN A 80 3.63 -18.58 -7.42
N MET A 81 3.46 -18.89 -8.71
CA MET A 81 4.57 -19.04 -9.66
C MET A 81 5.29 -17.71 -9.86
N GLU A 82 4.55 -16.62 -10.07
CA GLU A 82 5.11 -15.27 -10.19
C GLU A 82 5.85 -14.86 -8.91
N GLN A 83 5.28 -15.15 -7.74
CA GLN A 83 5.93 -14.88 -6.46
C GLN A 83 7.22 -15.69 -6.25
N ARG A 84 7.26 -16.95 -6.70
CA ARG A 84 8.48 -17.78 -6.68
C ARG A 84 9.53 -17.24 -7.65
N LEU A 85 9.11 -16.81 -8.83
CA LEU A 85 9.99 -16.22 -9.85
C LEU A 85 10.63 -14.93 -9.33
N LEU A 86 9.82 -14.03 -8.76
CA LEU A 86 10.29 -12.79 -8.15
C LEU A 86 11.22 -13.04 -6.97
N ARG A 87 10.92 -14.03 -6.11
CA ARG A 87 11.83 -14.43 -5.03
C ARG A 87 13.15 -14.98 -5.55
N GLY A 88 13.11 -15.85 -6.56
CA GLY A 88 14.31 -16.37 -7.21
C GLY A 88 15.15 -15.25 -7.80
N LEU A 89 14.50 -14.30 -8.50
CA LEU A 89 15.16 -13.12 -9.07
C LEU A 89 15.83 -12.27 -7.99
N VAL A 90 15.11 -11.96 -6.90
CA VAL A 90 15.66 -11.20 -5.76
C VAL A 90 16.84 -11.93 -5.14
N LEU A 91 16.78 -13.26 -4.98
CA LEU A 91 17.90 -14.06 -4.46
C LEU A 91 19.11 -13.99 -5.38
N VAL A 92 18.94 -14.16 -6.69
CA VAL A 92 20.03 -14.07 -7.67
C VAL A 92 20.64 -12.67 -7.67
N PHE A 93 19.84 -11.63 -7.60
CA PHE A 93 20.33 -10.25 -7.49
C PHE A 93 21.09 -10.01 -6.19
N ALA A 94 20.58 -10.49 -5.06
CA ALA A 94 21.23 -10.34 -3.76
C ALA A 94 22.58 -11.07 -3.72
N LEU A 95 22.66 -12.30 -4.25
CA LEU A 95 23.91 -13.05 -4.35
C LEU A 95 24.90 -12.36 -5.29
N SER A 96 24.44 -11.92 -6.45
CA SER A 96 25.27 -11.18 -7.41
C SER A 96 25.82 -9.88 -6.78
N ALA A 97 24.97 -9.14 -6.07
CA ALA A 97 25.39 -7.93 -5.35
C ALA A 97 26.43 -8.25 -4.28
N ALA A 98 26.24 -9.32 -3.49
CA ALA A 98 27.20 -9.75 -2.48
C ALA A 98 28.56 -10.11 -3.10
N VAL A 99 28.57 -10.79 -4.25
CA VAL A 99 29.80 -11.11 -4.99
C VAL A 99 30.51 -9.84 -5.45
N VAL A 100 29.79 -8.87 -6.03
CA VAL A 100 30.36 -7.59 -6.46
C VAL A 100 30.97 -6.83 -5.27
N VAL A 101 30.25 -6.76 -4.15
CA VAL A 101 30.74 -6.10 -2.92
C VAL A 101 31.98 -6.81 -2.37
N ALA A 102 32.01 -8.15 -2.37
CA ALA A 102 33.15 -8.93 -1.90
C ALA A 102 34.38 -8.77 -2.80
N TRP A 103 34.19 -8.71 -4.12
CA TRP A 103 35.27 -8.63 -5.10
C TRP A 103 35.86 -7.21 -5.21
N TYR A 104 35.01 -6.18 -5.27
CA TYR A 104 35.41 -4.79 -5.47
C TYR A 104 35.55 -4.00 -4.16
N GLY A 105 35.18 -4.58 -3.02
CA GLY A 105 35.30 -3.96 -1.70
C GLY A 105 34.54 -2.64 -1.60
N ARG A 106 35.23 -1.56 -1.21
CA ARG A 106 34.64 -0.21 -1.11
C ARG A 106 34.79 0.63 -2.39
N GLY A 107 35.51 0.13 -3.39
CA GLY A 107 35.84 0.88 -4.62
C GLY A 107 34.63 1.17 -5.51
N TRP A 108 33.68 0.23 -5.58
CA TRP A 108 32.44 0.42 -6.36
C TRP A 108 31.57 1.57 -5.84
N VAL A 109 31.69 1.94 -4.55
CA VAL A 109 30.94 3.04 -3.95
C VAL A 109 31.38 4.38 -4.52
N ALA A 110 32.68 4.55 -4.80
CA ALA A 110 33.22 5.76 -5.39
C ALA A 110 32.76 5.93 -6.84
N GLU A 111 32.76 4.84 -7.61
CA GLU A 111 32.21 4.82 -8.98
C GLU A 111 30.71 5.12 -9.00
N LEU A 112 29.95 4.57 -8.04
CA LEU A 112 28.52 4.85 -7.92
C LEU A 112 28.25 6.32 -7.58
N ALA A 113 29.06 6.90 -6.68
CA ALA A 113 28.99 8.31 -6.32
C ALA A 113 29.30 9.21 -7.53
N ALA A 114 30.19 8.80 -8.44
CA ALA A 114 30.52 9.57 -9.63
C ALA A 114 29.35 9.67 -10.64
N VAL A 115 28.45 8.70 -10.63
CA VAL A 115 27.31 8.62 -11.56
C VAL A 115 26.02 9.21 -10.98
N LEU A 116 25.88 9.20 -9.64
CA LEU A 116 24.68 9.71 -8.99
C LEU A 116 24.66 11.26 -8.92
N PRO A 117 23.55 11.91 -9.31
CA PRO A 117 23.38 13.34 -9.07
C PRO A 117 23.34 13.59 -7.54
N GLY A 118 24.33 14.31 -7.02
CA GLY A 118 24.52 14.52 -5.58
C GLY A 118 25.65 13.69 -4.95
N GLY A 119 26.42 12.93 -5.73
CA GLY A 119 27.70 12.39 -5.29
C GLY A 119 27.61 11.36 -4.16
N GLY A 120 28.60 11.40 -3.27
CA GLY A 120 28.68 10.48 -2.12
C GLY A 120 27.53 10.64 -1.11
N ASP A 121 26.99 11.86 -0.96
CA ASP A 121 25.87 12.11 -0.05
C ASP A 121 24.60 11.40 -0.54
N ALA A 122 24.34 11.40 -1.85
CA ALA A 122 23.21 10.68 -2.43
C ALA A 122 23.31 9.17 -2.20
N VAL A 123 24.52 8.60 -2.28
CA VAL A 123 24.77 7.19 -1.95
C VAL A 123 24.49 6.91 -0.47
N GLY A 124 24.93 7.81 0.43
CA GLY A 124 24.66 7.72 1.86
C GLY A 124 23.17 7.71 2.19
N TRP A 125 22.41 8.67 1.65
CA TRP A 125 20.96 8.74 1.82
C TRP A 125 20.23 7.54 1.22
N SER A 126 20.71 7.04 0.09
CA SER A 126 20.15 5.82 -0.53
C SER A 126 20.36 4.60 0.36
N ALA A 127 21.52 4.48 1.01
CA ALA A 127 21.79 3.40 1.96
C ALA A 127 20.90 3.48 3.21
N VAL A 128 20.68 4.70 3.74
CA VAL A 128 19.75 4.92 4.86
C VAL A 128 18.32 4.54 4.46
N ALA A 129 17.85 4.97 3.29
CA ALA A 129 16.53 4.60 2.79
C ALA A 129 16.38 3.08 2.63
N ALA A 130 17.39 2.41 2.08
CA ALA A 130 17.41 0.95 1.95
C ALA A 130 17.33 0.27 3.33
N LEU A 131 18.09 0.75 4.32
CA LEU A 131 18.02 0.25 5.70
C LEU A 131 16.64 0.44 6.32
N CYS A 132 16.00 1.59 6.12
CA CYS A 132 14.64 1.84 6.62
C CYS A 132 13.62 0.89 5.99
N VAL A 133 13.69 0.67 4.67
CA VAL A 133 12.79 -0.26 3.95
C VAL A 133 13.00 -1.69 4.43
N LEU A 134 14.26 -2.14 4.54
CA LEU A 134 14.61 -3.47 5.03
C LEU A 134 14.18 -3.67 6.49
N GLY A 135 14.37 -2.66 7.34
CA GLY A 135 13.93 -2.70 8.74
C GLY A 135 12.40 -2.81 8.85
N ASN A 136 11.66 -2.02 8.09
CA ASN A 136 10.20 -2.06 8.08
C ASN A 136 9.66 -3.41 7.58
N TRP A 137 10.26 -3.96 6.52
CA TRP A 137 9.89 -5.28 5.99
C TRP A 137 10.28 -6.42 6.93
N GLY A 138 11.49 -6.38 7.50
CA GLY A 138 12.01 -7.37 8.45
C GLY A 138 11.17 -7.42 9.72
N PHE A 139 10.82 -6.27 10.28
CA PHE A 139 9.94 -6.18 11.45
C PHE A 139 8.53 -6.70 11.17
N GLY A 140 7.98 -6.38 9.98
CA GLY A 140 6.70 -6.93 9.54
C GLY A 140 6.73 -8.45 9.32
N ALA A 141 7.83 -9.01 8.81
CA ALA A 141 8.01 -10.45 8.66
C ALA A 141 8.13 -11.15 10.01
N LEU A 142 8.88 -10.55 10.94
CA LEU A 142 9.08 -11.07 12.29
C LEU A 142 7.77 -11.07 13.09
N ARG A 143 6.99 -9.98 13.03
CA ARG A 143 5.65 -9.92 13.63
C ARG A 143 4.73 -11.04 13.13
N ARG A 144 4.71 -11.28 11.82
CA ARG A 144 3.91 -12.36 11.21
C ARG A 144 4.36 -13.77 11.61
N GLN A 145 5.60 -13.94 12.06
CA GLN A 145 6.09 -15.22 12.60
C GLN A 145 5.69 -15.39 14.06
N PHE A 146 5.82 -14.34 14.88
CA PHE A 146 5.36 -14.36 16.27
C PHE A 146 3.85 -14.61 16.39
N GLU A 147 3.02 -13.93 15.59
CA GLU A 147 1.56 -14.15 15.57
C GLU A 147 1.19 -15.59 15.17
N ARG A 148 1.94 -16.21 14.24
CA ARG A 148 1.74 -17.62 13.87
C ARG A 148 2.18 -18.60 14.97
N GLY A 149 3.25 -18.29 15.70
CA GLY A 149 3.72 -19.10 16.83
C GLY A 149 2.76 -19.06 18.02
N SER A 150 2.15 -17.91 18.30
CA SER A 150 1.15 -17.76 19.37
C SER A 150 -0.15 -18.53 19.11
N HIS A 151 -0.54 -18.72 17.85
CA HIS A 151 -1.71 -19.54 17.48
C HIS A 151 -1.46 -21.06 17.48
N ALA A 152 -0.19 -21.50 17.47
CA ALA A 152 0.16 -22.93 17.54
C ALA A 152 0.37 -23.43 18.98
N ALA A 153 0.44 -22.52 19.95
CA ALA A 153 0.65 -22.81 21.38
C ALA A 153 -0.63 -22.68 22.23
N ALA A 154 -1.79 -22.44 21.60
CA ALA A 154 -3.12 -22.40 22.20
C ALA A 154 -3.98 -23.53 21.61
#